data_AF-A0A134C1M1-F1
#
_entry.id   AF-A0A134C1M1-F1
#
_cell.length_a   1.000
_cell.length_b   1.000
_cell.length_c   1.000
_cell.angle_alpha   90.00
_cell.angle_beta   90.00
_cell.angle_gamma   90.00
#
_symmetry.space_group_name_H-M   'P 1'
#
loop_
_entity.id
_entity.type
_entity.pdbx_description
1 polymer ?
#
loop_
_entity_poly.entity_id
_entity_poly.type
_entity_poly.pdbx_seq_one_letter_code
_entity_poly.pdbx_strand_id
1 'polypeptide(L)'
;MFHFQRDTVMKINEHNEKVLEKFATMIIERMKQMKAGQWKKGWVGRTLGGPPSNIEGKYYQGSNVFLLMLDCAMHDYELPVYCTLRQANKLGAHINKGEESMPVIFWDYSITTPNGRKITLQDYLKLSIEKQAECTKFPFLKSYHVFNIAQTNLTEKHPDKVDEFRKVYGNAENSTDTDGMYDNIAIDSMLANESWLCPIEYTKPSDGAYYQPKYDRIVVPMKSQFKTGKTDDEIYKDGQEFYACLLHEMVHSTGIESRLNRQRGKRFGDKLYAKEELVAELGAARIGQALGFDKRILDNNAAYLDCWIAGLQQEPTYVLTLLSDVEKASKMILEKIA
;
A
#
# COMPACT_ATOMS: atom_id res chain seq x y z
N MET A 1 -8.68 -3.87 -17.42
CA MET A 1 -7.49 -4.74 -17.28
C MET A 1 -6.32 -4.02 -17.94
N PHE A 2 -5.36 -3.52 -17.17
CA PHE A 2 -4.21 -2.76 -17.70
C PHE A 2 -3.14 -3.73 -18.19
N HIS A 3 -3.09 -3.98 -19.50
CA HIS A 3 -1.99 -4.70 -20.13
C HIS A 3 -0.88 -3.69 -20.42
N PHE A 4 0.15 -3.64 -19.57
CA PHE A 4 1.39 -2.98 -19.91
C PHE A 4 2.08 -3.84 -20.97
N GLN A 5 2.11 -3.40 -22.23
CA GLN A 5 3.07 -3.94 -23.20
C GLN A 5 4.47 -3.64 -22.66
N ARG A 6 5.29 -4.69 -22.53
CA ARG A 6 6.61 -4.68 -21.88
C ARG A 6 7.65 -3.80 -22.57
N ASP A 7 7.36 -3.22 -23.73
CA ASP A 7 8.35 -2.53 -24.59
C ASP A 7 8.16 -1.02 -24.74
N THR A 8 7.20 -0.39 -24.05
CA THR A 8 7.11 1.08 -24.05
C THR A 8 7.96 1.65 -22.91
N VAL A 9 9.19 2.08 -23.21
CA VAL A 9 9.99 2.88 -22.27
C VAL A 9 9.21 4.15 -21.94
N MET A 10 8.65 4.17 -20.74
CA MET A 10 7.90 5.31 -20.25
C MET A 10 8.86 6.48 -20.09
N LYS A 11 8.63 7.57 -20.83
CA LYS A 11 9.37 8.82 -20.58
C LYS A 11 8.78 9.49 -19.34
N ILE A 12 9.48 9.33 -18.22
CA ILE A 12 9.27 10.11 -17.01
C ILE A 12 9.93 11.47 -17.26
N ASN A 13 9.22 12.57 -16.96
CA ASN A 13 9.82 13.90 -17.05
C ASN A 13 10.55 14.23 -15.73
N GLU A 14 11.44 15.23 -15.77
CA GLU A 14 12.23 15.64 -14.60
C GLU A 14 11.37 15.94 -13.36
N HIS A 15 10.20 16.55 -13.56
CA HIS A 15 9.26 16.82 -12.47
C HIS A 15 8.77 15.53 -11.78
N ASN A 16 8.38 14.53 -12.57
CA ASN A 16 7.92 13.25 -12.03
C ASN A 16 9.09 12.42 -11.49
N GLU A 17 10.32 12.56 -12.00
CA GLU A 17 11.50 11.94 -11.40
C GLU A 17 11.71 12.42 -9.97
N LYS A 18 11.64 13.74 -9.73
CA LYS A 18 11.71 14.33 -8.37
C LYS A 18 10.59 13.83 -7.46
N VAL A 19 9.38 13.64 -7.99
CA VAL A 19 8.26 13.05 -7.23
C VAL A 19 8.57 11.60 -6.84
N LEU A 20 9.11 10.79 -7.75
CA LEU A 20 9.49 9.41 -7.46
C LEU A 20 10.67 9.34 -6.47
N GLU A 21 11.64 10.23 -6.58
CA GLU A 21 12.73 10.38 -5.60
C GLU A 21 12.20 10.71 -4.21
N LYS A 22 11.23 11.63 -4.09
CA LYS A 22 10.56 11.91 -2.82
C LYS A 22 9.90 10.66 -2.26
N PHE A 23 9.17 9.89 -3.07
CA PHE A 23 8.55 8.64 -2.61
C PHE A 23 9.56 7.59 -2.16
N ALA A 24 10.63 7.38 -2.92
CA ALA A 24 11.71 6.48 -2.52
C ALA A 24 12.35 6.93 -1.19
N THR A 25 12.60 8.23 -1.05
CA THR A 25 13.16 8.84 0.16
C THR A 25 12.26 8.60 1.37
N MET A 26 10.95 8.81 1.27
CA MET A 26 10.01 8.55 2.36
C MET A 26 10.06 7.08 2.83
N ILE A 27 10.09 6.13 1.90
CA ILE A 27 10.17 4.70 2.23
C ILE A 27 11.52 4.39 2.90
N ILE A 28 12.63 4.95 2.37
CA ILE A 28 13.97 4.80 2.97
C ILE A 28 14.03 5.38 4.38
N GLU A 29 13.49 6.57 4.59
CA GLU A 29 13.47 7.23 5.91
C GLU A 29 12.66 6.42 6.91
N ARG A 30 11.51 5.88 6.49
CA ARG A 30 10.73 4.97 7.34
C ARG A 30 11.53 3.72 7.70
N MET A 31 12.17 3.07 6.72
CA MET A 31 13.03 1.92 6.97
C MET A 31 14.19 2.25 7.94
N LYS A 32 14.79 3.44 7.83
CA LYS A 32 15.85 3.90 8.75
C LYS A 32 15.31 4.12 10.17
N GLN A 33 14.14 4.73 10.33
CA GLN A 33 13.48 4.89 11.62
C GLN A 33 13.19 3.52 12.26
N MET A 34 12.75 2.55 11.46
CA MET A 34 12.48 1.17 11.90
C MET A 34 13.76 0.45 12.35
N LYS A 35 14.88 0.70 11.68
CA LYS A 35 16.19 0.10 12.02
C LYS A 35 16.80 0.69 13.30
N ALA A 36 16.47 1.94 13.66
CA ALA A 36 16.93 2.55 14.91
C ALA A 36 16.26 1.83 16.08
N GLY A 37 16.92 0.78 16.59
CA GLY A 37 16.37 -0.21 17.52
C GLY A 37 15.58 0.40 18.68
N GLN A 38 14.47 -0.26 19.04
CA GLN A 38 13.32 0.21 19.85
C GLN A 38 12.06 0.60 19.04
N TRP A 39 12.03 0.33 17.73
CA TRP A 39 10.84 0.56 16.93
C TRP A 39 9.66 -0.34 17.35
N LYS A 40 8.54 0.27 17.75
CA LYS A 40 7.32 -0.46 18.20
C LYS A 40 6.09 -0.21 17.33
N LYS A 41 6.17 0.67 16.32
CA LYS A 41 5.07 1.00 15.39
C LYS A 41 5.13 0.05 14.17
N GLY A 42 4.12 -0.01 13.30
CA GLY A 42 4.23 -0.67 11.99
C GLY A 42 4.66 0.30 10.89
N TRP A 43 4.56 -0.12 9.63
CA TRP A 43 4.93 0.70 8.47
C TRP A 43 4.14 2.00 8.39
N VAL A 44 2.85 1.95 8.69
CA VAL A 44 1.90 3.05 8.43
C VAL A 44 1.24 3.60 9.70
N GLY A 45 1.54 3.02 10.87
CA GLY A 45 1.10 3.52 12.17
C GLY A 45 -0.42 3.42 12.37
N ARG A 46 -0.87 3.73 13.59
CA ARG A 46 -2.30 3.82 13.91
C ARG A 46 -2.85 5.18 13.46
N THR A 47 -3.04 5.35 12.16
CA THR A 47 -3.99 6.35 11.69
C THR A 47 -5.40 5.76 11.90
N LEU A 48 -6.35 6.55 12.39
CA LEU A 48 -7.75 6.11 12.56
C LEU A 48 -8.20 5.35 11.29
N GLY A 49 -8.71 4.13 11.47
CA GLY A 49 -8.72 3.07 10.47
C GLY A 49 -9.47 3.42 9.18
N GLY A 50 -8.90 3.05 8.02
CA GLY A 50 -9.52 3.20 6.70
C GLY A 50 -8.60 3.84 5.65
N PRO A 51 -8.92 3.69 4.35
CA PRO A 51 -8.10 4.26 3.27
C PRO A 51 -8.13 5.79 3.30
N PRO A 52 -7.05 6.46 2.88
CA PRO A 52 -7.01 7.92 2.80
C PRO A 52 -8.06 8.44 1.84
N SER A 53 -8.66 9.59 2.16
CA SER A 53 -9.67 10.25 1.33
C SER A 53 -9.30 11.71 1.07
N ASN A 54 -9.90 12.28 0.04
CA ASN A 54 -9.90 13.73 -0.11
C ASN A 54 -10.96 14.36 0.83
N ILE A 55 -10.91 15.68 1.00
CA ILE A 55 -11.84 16.46 1.84
C ILE A 55 -13.32 16.39 1.39
N GLU A 56 -13.59 15.81 0.21
CA GLU A 56 -14.93 15.56 -0.31
C GLU A 56 -15.42 14.12 0.02
N GLY A 57 -14.61 13.31 0.71
CA GLY A 57 -14.93 11.94 1.11
C GLY A 57 -14.60 10.87 0.06
N LYS A 58 -13.94 11.24 -1.05
CA LYS A 58 -13.55 10.26 -2.09
C LYS A 58 -12.22 9.62 -1.72
N TYR A 59 -12.21 8.30 -1.58
CA TYR A 59 -11.00 7.54 -1.30
C TYR A 59 -9.98 7.60 -2.44
N TYR A 60 -8.70 7.74 -2.06
CA TYR A 60 -7.59 7.52 -2.96
C TYR A 60 -7.49 6.05 -3.36
N GLN A 61 -6.81 5.79 -4.47
CA GLN A 61 -6.63 4.44 -5.02
C GLN A 61 -5.18 4.26 -5.45
N GLY A 62 -4.79 3.01 -5.67
CA GLY A 62 -3.46 2.68 -6.18
C GLY A 62 -2.36 2.99 -5.16
N SER A 63 -1.18 3.31 -5.70
CA SER A 63 0.02 3.64 -4.94
C SER A 63 -0.16 4.83 -3.99
N ASN A 64 -1.10 5.75 -4.29
CA ASN A 64 -1.38 6.90 -3.42
C ASN A 64 -1.87 6.49 -2.04
N VAL A 65 -2.59 5.37 -1.92
CA VAL A 65 -3.11 4.92 -0.62
C VAL A 65 -1.95 4.65 0.35
N PHE A 66 -0.99 3.81 -0.06
CA PHE A 66 0.19 3.51 0.76
C PHE A 66 1.01 4.77 1.06
N LEU A 67 1.25 5.62 0.06
CA LEU A 67 2.06 6.83 0.21
C LEU A 67 1.45 7.84 1.18
N LEU A 68 0.14 8.08 1.11
CA LEU A 68 -0.55 9.01 2.01
C LEU A 68 -0.68 8.45 3.43
N MET A 69 -0.77 7.14 3.58
CA MET A 69 -0.73 6.51 4.89
C MET A 69 0.67 6.59 5.50
N LEU A 70 1.71 6.36 4.70
CA LEU A 70 3.09 6.55 5.12
C LEU A 70 3.34 8.00 5.54
N ASP A 71 2.80 8.98 4.79
CA ASP A 71 2.87 10.39 5.14
C ASP A 71 2.20 10.69 6.50
N CYS A 72 1.01 10.13 6.76
CA CYS A 72 0.37 10.23 8.09
C CYS A 72 1.25 9.63 9.19
N ALA A 73 1.86 8.47 8.92
CA ALA A 73 2.70 7.76 9.88
C ALA A 73 4.01 8.48 10.23
N MET A 74 4.55 9.25 9.28
CA MET A 74 5.79 10.01 9.44
C MET A 74 5.57 11.34 10.16
N HIS A 75 4.38 11.92 10.05
CA HIS A 75 4.02 13.20 10.67
C HIS A 75 3.05 13.08 11.85
N ASP A 76 2.69 11.85 12.24
CA ASP A 76 1.70 11.54 13.28
C ASP A 76 0.35 12.26 13.04
N TYR A 77 -0.10 12.33 11.79
CA TYR A 77 -1.41 12.92 11.45
C TYR A 77 -2.56 12.06 11.98
N GLU A 78 -3.54 12.71 12.61
CA GLU A 78 -4.73 12.06 13.20
C GLU A 78 -5.60 11.38 12.14
N LEU A 79 -5.88 12.09 11.05
CA LEU A 79 -6.83 11.69 10.02
C LEU A 79 -6.14 11.58 8.66
N PRO A 80 -6.41 10.52 7.86
CA PRO A 80 -5.82 10.35 6.54
C PRO A 80 -6.62 11.12 5.48
N VAL A 81 -6.98 12.36 5.79
CA VAL A 81 -7.82 13.23 4.94
C VAL A 81 -6.96 14.33 4.35
N TYR A 82 -7.02 14.46 3.04
CA TYR A 82 -6.20 15.39 2.27
C TYR A 82 -7.03 16.38 1.46
N CYS A 83 -6.47 17.54 1.18
CA CYS A 83 -7.09 18.54 0.32
C CYS A 83 -6.05 19.19 -0.60
N THR A 84 -6.48 19.66 -1.76
CA THR A 84 -5.68 20.61 -2.54
C THR A 84 -5.81 22.02 -1.95
N LEU A 85 -4.83 22.89 -2.21
CA LEU A 85 -4.93 24.33 -1.87
C LEU A 85 -6.25 24.95 -2.36
N ARG A 86 -6.69 24.58 -3.58
CA ARG A 86 -7.95 25.06 -4.15
C ARG A 86 -9.17 24.59 -3.35
N GLN A 87 -9.17 23.35 -2.86
CA GLN A 87 -10.25 22.82 -2.05
C GLN A 87 -10.29 23.49 -0.67
N ALA A 88 -9.14 23.70 -0.02
CA ALA A 88 -9.06 24.44 1.24
C ALA A 88 -9.61 25.87 1.08
N ASN A 89 -9.15 26.60 0.04
CA ASN A 89 -9.60 27.97 -0.24
C ASN A 89 -11.11 28.04 -0.55
N LYS A 90 -11.67 27.05 -1.25
CA LYS A 90 -13.12 26.97 -1.52
C LYS A 90 -13.94 26.85 -0.23
N LEU A 91 -13.36 26.25 0.81
CA LEU A 91 -13.94 26.18 2.15
C LEU A 91 -13.60 27.43 2.99
N GLY A 92 -12.90 28.44 2.46
CA GLY A 92 -12.47 29.60 3.26
C GLY A 92 -11.42 29.26 4.32
N ALA A 93 -10.78 28.10 4.20
CA ALA A 93 -9.61 27.71 4.98
C ALA A 93 -8.33 28.02 4.21
N HIS A 94 -7.19 27.98 4.90
CA HIS A 94 -5.88 28.15 4.31
C HIS A 94 -4.90 27.09 4.83
N ILE A 95 -3.84 26.88 4.07
CA ILE A 95 -2.71 26.04 4.48
C ILE A 95 -1.86 26.84 5.48
N ASN A 96 -1.45 26.21 6.58
CA ASN A 96 -0.62 26.84 7.59
C ASN A 96 0.74 27.25 6.99
N LYS A 97 1.32 28.33 7.50
CA LYS A 97 2.57 28.88 6.94
C LYS A 97 3.73 27.90 7.17
N GLY A 98 4.42 27.55 6.08
CA GLY A 98 5.61 26.69 6.12
C GLY A 98 5.33 25.21 5.88
N GLU A 99 4.07 24.82 5.74
CA GLU A 99 3.67 23.46 5.42
C GLU A 99 4.07 23.05 4.01
N GLU A 100 4.57 21.83 3.86
CA GLU A 100 4.93 21.26 2.57
C GLU A 100 3.83 20.30 2.07
N SER A 101 3.53 20.37 0.78
CA SER A 101 2.58 19.44 0.18
C SER A 101 3.14 18.03 0.00
N MET A 102 2.26 17.04 0.06
CA MET A 102 2.49 15.67 -0.37
C MET A 102 2.04 15.49 -1.83
N PRO A 103 2.91 15.04 -2.75
CA PRO A 103 2.48 14.72 -4.11
C PRO A 103 1.68 13.43 -4.17
N VAL A 104 0.68 13.39 -5.06
CA VAL A 104 -0.09 12.21 -5.45
C VAL A 104 -0.01 12.01 -6.96
N ILE A 105 0.04 10.77 -7.43
CA ILE A 105 0.25 10.42 -8.84
C ILE A 105 -0.98 9.73 -9.46
N PHE A 106 -1.24 10.03 -10.74
CA PHE A 106 -2.33 9.45 -11.52
C PHE A 106 -1.83 9.07 -12.92
N TRP A 107 -2.28 7.92 -13.40
CA TRP A 107 -2.07 7.51 -14.79
C TRP A 107 -3.03 8.24 -15.71
N ASP A 108 -2.50 8.77 -16.80
CA ASP A 108 -3.30 9.31 -17.90
C ASP A 108 -2.64 8.95 -19.26
N TYR A 109 -3.34 9.24 -20.35
CA TYR A 109 -2.89 8.93 -21.71
C TYR A 109 -2.85 10.18 -22.57
N SER A 110 -1.72 10.39 -23.24
CA SER A 110 -1.63 11.32 -24.36
C SER A 110 -2.03 10.55 -25.61
N ILE A 111 -3.15 10.94 -26.20
CA ILE A 111 -3.71 10.27 -27.37
C ILE A 111 -3.74 11.26 -28.52
N THR A 112 -3.08 10.89 -29.62
CA THR A 112 -2.95 11.70 -30.83
C THR A 112 -3.52 10.90 -32.00
N THR A 113 -4.48 11.46 -32.71
CA THR A 113 -5.05 10.89 -33.94
C THR A 113 -4.07 11.01 -35.12
N PRO A 114 -4.27 10.28 -36.24
CA PRO A 114 -3.38 10.34 -37.41
C PRO A 114 -3.15 11.75 -37.98
N ASN A 115 -4.14 12.63 -37.86
CA ASN A 115 -4.05 14.03 -38.28
C ASN A 115 -3.39 14.96 -37.26
N GLY A 116 -2.76 14.42 -36.20
CA GLY A 116 -2.04 15.20 -35.19
C GLY A 116 -2.90 15.83 -34.09
N ARG A 117 -4.22 15.61 -34.08
CA ARG A 117 -5.11 16.16 -33.05
C ARG A 117 -5.01 15.36 -31.75
N LYS A 118 -4.86 16.06 -30.63
CA LYS A 118 -4.97 15.45 -29.29
C LYS A 118 -6.43 15.24 -28.91
N ILE A 119 -6.75 14.06 -28.37
CA ILE A 119 -8.09 13.71 -27.88
C ILE A 119 -8.02 13.15 -26.47
N THR A 120 -9.14 13.20 -25.76
CA THR A 120 -9.23 12.63 -24.40
C THR A 120 -9.33 11.10 -24.46
N LEU A 121 -9.01 10.41 -23.35
CA LEU A 121 -9.27 8.96 -23.25
C LEU A 121 -10.75 8.63 -23.47
N GLN A 122 -11.67 9.48 -22.99
CA GLN A 122 -13.11 9.27 -23.19
C GLN A 122 -13.49 9.34 -24.67
N ASP A 123 -12.93 10.27 -25.43
CA ASP A 123 -13.19 10.39 -26.86
C ASP A 123 -12.54 9.26 -27.65
N TYR A 124 -11.33 8.84 -27.26
CA TYR A 124 -10.65 7.68 -27.84
C TYR A 124 -11.45 6.40 -27.67
N LEU A 125 -11.99 6.14 -26.48
CA LEU A 125 -12.77 4.93 -26.20
C LEU A 125 -14.10 4.86 -26.98
N LYS A 126 -14.57 6.00 -27.51
CA LYS A 126 -15.76 6.07 -28.38
C LYS A 126 -15.45 5.78 -29.85
N LEU A 127 -14.18 5.69 -30.25
CA LEU A 127 -13.77 5.34 -31.62
C LEU A 127 -13.95 3.84 -31.87
N SER A 128 -14.16 3.45 -33.14
CA SER A 128 -14.12 2.05 -33.54
C SER A 128 -12.71 1.46 -33.32
N ILE A 129 -12.61 0.13 -33.21
CA ILE A 129 -11.34 -0.55 -32.95
C ILE A 129 -10.29 -0.21 -34.02
N GLU A 130 -10.72 -0.11 -35.29
CA GLU A 130 -9.86 0.25 -36.42
C GLU A 130 -9.30 1.68 -36.24
N LYS A 131 -10.15 2.64 -35.90
CA LYS A 131 -9.74 4.03 -35.65
C LYS A 131 -8.87 4.19 -34.41
N GLN A 132 -9.09 3.36 -33.39
CA GLN A 132 -8.23 3.32 -32.21
C GLN A 132 -6.83 2.84 -32.56
N ALA A 133 -6.70 1.82 -33.41
CA ALA A 133 -5.42 1.27 -33.85
C ALA A 133 -4.57 2.28 -34.66
N GLU A 134 -5.21 3.24 -35.33
CA GLU A 134 -4.53 4.32 -36.03
C GLU A 134 -4.04 5.44 -35.10
N CYS A 135 -4.56 5.54 -33.89
CA CYS A 135 -4.16 6.57 -32.93
C CYS A 135 -2.84 6.20 -32.26
N THR A 136 -1.99 7.20 -32.03
CA THR A 136 -0.83 7.04 -31.15
C THR A 136 -1.24 7.30 -29.71
N LYS A 137 -1.04 6.32 -28.82
CA LYS A 137 -1.43 6.39 -27.40
C LYS A 137 -0.21 6.15 -26.52
N PHE A 138 0.15 7.15 -25.71
CA PHE A 138 1.27 7.06 -24.77
C PHE A 138 0.79 7.28 -23.33
N PRO A 139 1.11 6.38 -22.39
CA PRO A 139 0.82 6.60 -20.97
C PRO A 139 1.79 7.65 -20.39
N PHE A 140 1.30 8.45 -19.47
CA PHE A 140 2.12 9.36 -18.69
C PHE A 140 1.58 9.53 -17.26
N LEU A 141 2.45 9.99 -16.36
CA LEU A 141 2.09 10.31 -14.98
C LEU A 141 1.71 11.78 -14.85
N LYS A 142 0.55 12.03 -14.27
CA LYS A 142 0.18 13.33 -13.69
C LYS A 142 0.47 13.31 -12.20
N SER A 143 1.02 14.39 -11.68
CA SER A 143 1.17 14.60 -10.25
C SER A 143 0.36 15.83 -9.82
N TYR A 144 -0.23 15.74 -8.62
CA TYR A 144 -0.91 16.86 -7.96
C TYR A 144 -0.38 16.98 -6.55
N HIS A 145 -0.46 18.19 -6.00
CA HIS A 145 -0.02 18.49 -4.64
C HIS A 145 -1.23 18.57 -3.71
N VAL A 146 -1.17 17.81 -2.62
CA VAL A 146 -2.20 17.77 -1.58
C VAL A 146 -1.58 18.04 -0.22
N PHE A 147 -2.40 18.49 0.71
CA PHE A 147 -2.03 18.77 2.09
C PHE A 147 -2.95 17.96 3.00
N ASN A 148 -2.41 17.35 4.04
CA ASN A 148 -3.23 16.75 5.08
C ASN A 148 -4.05 17.88 5.75
N ILE A 149 -5.28 17.59 6.19
CA ILE A 149 -6.11 18.61 6.85
C ILE A 149 -5.47 19.18 8.13
N ALA A 150 -4.59 18.43 8.79
CA ALA A 150 -3.81 18.90 9.94
C ALA A 150 -2.84 20.05 9.58
N GLN A 151 -2.45 20.16 8.30
CA GLN A 151 -1.60 21.25 7.78
C GLN A 151 -2.41 22.51 7.44
N THR A 152 -3.66 22.59 7.87
CA THR A 152 -4.58 23.68 7.53
C THR A 152 -5.32 24.15 8.77
N ASN A 153 -5.98 25.30 8.68
CA ASN A 153 -6.91 25.74 9.72
C ASN A 153 -8.34 25.19 9.54
N LEU A 154 -8.52 24.07 8.83
CA LEU A 154 -9.85 23.47 8.60
C LEU A 154 -10.55 23.06 9.89
N THR A 155 -9.82 22.56 10.90
CA THR A 155 -10.41 22.22 12.21
C THR A 155 -11.04 23.43 12.89
N GLU A 156 -10.48 24.63 12.70
CA GLU A 156 -11.04 25.87 13.24
C GLU A 156 -12.24 26.37 12.41
N LYS A 157 -12.17 26.25 11.08
CA LYS A 157 -13.16 26.80 10.16
C LYS A 157 -14.37 25.91 9.92
N HIS A 158 -14.18 24.59 9.97
CA HIS A 158 -15.19 23.56 9.69
C HIS A 158 -15.08 22.40 10.70
N PRO A 159 -15.23 22.64 12.01
CA PRO A 159 -15.09 21.61 13.04
C PRO A 159 -16.06 20.44 12.81
N ASP A 160 -17.32 20.72 12.46
CA ASP A 160 -18.33 19.69 12.19
C ASP A 160 -17.90 18.72 11.09
N LYS A 161 -17.28 19.24 10.02
CA LYS A 161 -16.79 18.42 8.90
C LYS A 161 -15.60 17.54 9.31
N VAL A 162 -14.71 18.05 10.16
CA VAL A 162 -13.58 17.26 10.68
C VAL A 162 -14.11 16.17 11.62
N ASP A 163 -15.10 16.49 12.45
CA ASP A 163 -15.73 15.51 13.35
C ASP A 163 -16.50 14.41 12.61
N GLU A 164 -17.11 14.71 11.45
CA GLU A 164 -17.65 13.68 10.56
C GLU A 164 -16.56 12.69 10.12
N PHE A 165 -15.38 13.17 9.73
CA PHE A 165 -14.26 12.28 9.41
C PHE A 165 -13.79 11.48 10.63
N ARG A 166 -13.70 12.09 11.82
CA ARG A 166 -13.36 11.34 13.05
C ARG A 166 -14.33 10.20 13.32
N LYS A 167 -15.62 10.40 13.07
CA LYS A 167 -16.63 9.33 13.22
C LYS A 167 -16.42 8.20 12.21
N VAL A 168 -16.10 8.54 10.95
CA VAL A 168 -15.86 7.55 9.89
C VAL A 168 -14.60 6.72 10.20
N TYR A 169 -13.50 7.39 10.54
CA TYR A 169 -12.22 6.73 10.76
C TYR A 169 -12.06 6.16 12.20
N GLY A 170 -12.85 6.63 13.17
CA GLY A 170 -12.76 6.25 14.58
C GLY A 170 -13.42 4.93 14.97
N ASN A 171 -14.16 4.29 14.06
CA ASN A 171 -14.92 3.07 14.33
C ASN A 171 -14.14 1.76 14.14
N ALA A 172 -12.82 1.76 14.32
CA ALA A 172 -12.06 0.50 14.33
C ALA A 172 -12.33 -0.25 15.64
N GLU A 173 -13.25 -1.22 15.61
CA GLU A 173 -13.49 -2.12 16.74
C GLU A 173 -12.24 -3.00 16.93
N ASN A 174 -11.65 -2.92 18.13
CA ASN A 174 -10.62 -3.86 18.54
C ASN A 174 -11.34 -5.10 19.09
N SER A 175 -11.28 -6.22 18.38
CA SER A 175 -11.79 -7.51 18.84
C SER A 175 -10.65 -8.49 19.17
N THR A 176 -10.96 -9.47 20.02
CA THR A 176 -10.03 -10.54 20.42
C THR A 176 -10.73 -11.88 20.38
N ASP A 177 -9.97 -12.93 20.07
CA ASP A 177 -10.41 -14.30 20.25
C ASP A 177 -10.48 -14.71 21.74
N THR A 178 -10.85 -15.97 21.98
CA THR A 178 -10.98 -16.54 23.32
C THR A 178 -9.67 -16.58 24.11
N ASP A 179 -8.54 -16.43 23.43
CA ASP A 179 -7.20 -16.44 23.99
C ASP A 179 -6.65 -15.03 24.26
N GLY A 180 -7.43 -13.98 23.96
CA GLY A 180 -7.04 -12.58 24.08
C GLY A 180 -6.19 -12.06 22.92
N MET A 181 -5.94 -12.87 21.89
CA MET A 181 -5.20 -12.45 20.71
C MET A 181 -6.12 -11.67 19.76
N TYR A 182 -5.58 -10.70 19.02
CA TYR A 182 -6.35 -10.02 17.97
C TYR A 182 -6.97 -11.03 17.00
N ASP A 183 -8.23 -10.84 16.64
CA ASP A 183 -8.95 -11.63 15.63
C ASP A 183 -9.36 -10.77 14.44
N ASN A 184 -9.60 -11.41 13.30
CA ASN A 184 -10.07 -10.73 12.11
C ASN A 184 -11.08 -11.61 11.38
N ILE A 185 -12.36 -11.34 11.62
CA ILE A 185 -13.49 -12.15 11.13
C ILE A 185 -13.42 -12.36 9.60
N ALA A 186 -12.97 -11.36 8.85
CA ALA A 186 -12.89 -11.46 7.40
C ALA A 186 -11.79 -12.46 6.96
N ILE A 187 -10.60 -12.39 7.56
CA ILE A 187 -9.53 -13.36 7.29
C ILE A 187 -9.92 -14.74 7.80
N ASP A 188 -10.48 -14.83 9.01
CA ASP A 188 -10.88 -16.11 9.61
C ASP A 188 -11.97 -16.82 8.77
N SER A 189 -12.93 -16.05 8.24
CA SER A 189 -13.94 -16.56 7.31
C SER A 189 -13.32 -17.04 5.99
N MET A 190 -12.33 -16.32 5.46
CA MET A 190 -11.60 -16.74 4.25
C MET A 190 -10.83 -18.05 4.50
N LEU A 191 -10.18 -18.18 5.66
CA LEU A 191 -9.46 -19.39 6.07
C LEU A 191 -10.40 -20.58 6.26
N ALA A 192 -11.54 -20.38 6.94
CA ALA A 192 -12.50 -21.44 7.22
C ALA A 192 -13.21 -21.95 5.96
N ASN A 193 -13.47 -21.06 5.01
CA ASN A 193 -14.09 -21.39 3.72
C ASN A 193 -13.08 -21.83 2.65
N GLU A 194 -11.78 -21.81 2.96
CA GLU A 194 -10.69 -22.07 2.01
C GLU A 194 -10.83 -21.24 0.71
N SER A 195 -11.29 -19.99 0.83
CA SER A 195 -11.68 -19.18 -0.34
C SER A 195 -10.49 -18.52 -1.05
N TRP A 196 -9.30 -18.56 -0.45
CA TRP A 196 -8.09 -18.08 -1.09
C TRP A 196 -7.62 -19.04 -2.19
N LEU A 197 -7.11 -18.45 -3.27
CA LEU A 197 -6.66 -19.18 -4.46
C LEU A 197 -5.46 -20.13 -4.19
N CYS A 198 -4.68 -19.91 -3.14
CA CYS A 198 -3.54 -20.77 -2.76
C CYS A 198 -3.92 -21.53 -1.48
N PRO A 199 -3.83 -22.87 -1.43
CA PRO A 199 -4.06 -23.63 -0.21
C PRO A 199 -3.16 -23.16 0.94
N ILE A 200 -3.76 -22.97 2.12
CA ILE A 200 -3.08 -22.50 3.33
C ILE A 200 -3.16 -23.60 4.41
N GLU A 201 -2.01 -24.08 4.86
CA GLU A 201 -1.89 -24.97 6.01
C GLU A 201 -1.53 -24.14 7.26
N TYR A 202 -2.50 -23.92 8.15
CA TYR A 202 -2.37 -23.08 9.36
C TYR A 202 -2.78 -23.79 10.65
N THR A 203 -3.19 -25.06 10.56
CA THR A 203 -3.75 -25.85 11.68
C THR A 203 -2.76 -26.85 12.28
N LYS A 204 -1.55 -26.95 11.74
CA LYS A 204 -0.48 -27.84 12.24
C LYS A 204 0.73 -27.04 12.69
N PRO A 205 1.54 -27.59 13.61
CA PRO A 205 2.74 -26.89 14.04
C PRO A 205 3.72 -26.77 12.87
N SER A 206 4.34 -25.60 12.73
CA SER A 206 5.50 -25.40 11.84
C SER A 206 6.54 -24.50 12.50
N ASP A 207 7.79 -24.59 12.03
CA ASP A 207 8.91 -23.78 12.54
C ASP A 207 8.91 -22.34 11.98
N GLY A 208 8.04 -22.05 11.01
CA GLY A 208 7.96 -20.75 10.37
C GLY A 208 6.90 -20.68 9.28
N ALA A 209 6.60 -19.46 8.86
CA ALA A 209 5.73 -19.17 7.73
C ALA A 209 6.54 -19.15 6.43
N TYR A 210 5.98 -19.71 5.36
CA TYR A 210 6.57 -19.64 4.02
C TYR A 210 5.57 -20.02 2.94
N TYR A 211 5.71 -19.38 1.78
CA TYR A 211 5.13 -19.81 0.52
C TYR A 211 6.05 -20.81 -0.20
N GLN A 212 5.48 -21.88 -0.74
CA GLN A 212 6.18 -22.91 -1.53
C GLN A 212 5.80 -22.83 -3.01
N PRO A 213 6.56 -22.09 -3.85
CA PRO A 213 6.26 -21.91 -5.27
C PRO A 213 6.02 -23.20 -6.07
N LYS A 214 6.79 -24.25 -5.76
CA LYS A 214 6.72 -25.53 -6.50
C LYS A 214 5.37 -26.23 -6.34
N TYR A 215 4.74 -26.08 -5.19
CA TYR A 215 3.48 -26.75 -4.85
C TYR A 215 2.29 -25.80 -4.81
N ASP A 216 2.53 -24.51 -5.06
CA ASP A 216 1.58 -23.42 -4.87
C ASP A 216 0.82 -23.53 -3.54
N ARG A 217 1.57 -23.64 -2.43
CA ARG A 217 1.02 -23.85 -1.08
C ARG A 217 1.65 -22.88 -0.10
N ILE A 218 0.85 -22.37 0.83
CA ILE A 218 1.30 -21.59 1.99
C ILE A 218 1.29 -22.48 3.23
N VAL A 219 2.34 -22.38 4.04
CA VAL A 219 2.40 -22.95 5.40
C VAL A 219 2.61 -21.81 6.37
N VAL A 220 1.81 -21.76 7.44
CA VAL A 220 1.94 -20.77 8.53
C VAL A 220 1.87 -21.52 9.85
N PRO A 221 2.68 -21.16 10.88
CA PRO A 221 2.53 -21.72 12.21
C PRO A 221 1.10 -21.50 12.74
N MET A 222 0.64 -22.37 13.62
CA MET A 222 -0.65 -22.15 14.27
C MET A 222 -0.68 -20.80 14.98
N LYS A 223 -1.84 -20.13 15.01
CA LYS A 223 -2.03 -18.86 15.72
C LYS A 223 -1.55 -18.93 17.17
N SER A 224 -1.78 -20.05 17.85
CA SER A 224 -1.30 -20.29 19.23
C SER A 224 0.23 -20.31 19.36
N GLN A 225 1.00 -20.60 18.31
CA GLN A 225 2.47 -20.52 18.34
C GLN A 225 2.99 -19.08 18.37
N PHE A 226 2.18 -18.11 17.95
CA PHE A 226 2.55 -16.69 18.02
C PHE A 226 2.35 -16.12 19.44
N LYS A 227 1.50 -16.74 20.27
CA LYS A 227 1.15 -16.30 21.63
C LYS A 227 2.34 -16.47 22.58
N THR A 228 3.25 -15.49 22.57
CA THR A 228 4.49 -15.47 23.35
C THR A 228 4.54 -14.31 24.35
N GLY A 229 3.67 -13.31 24.14
CA GLY A 229 3.46 -12.16 25.01
C GLY A 229 3.03 -12.54 26.42
N LYS A 230 3.37 -11.68 27.38
CA LYS A 230 3.10 -11.87 28.82
C LYS A 230 2.06 -10.90 29.36
N THR A 231 1.69 -9.89 28.58
CA THR A 231 0.66 -8.90 28.90
C THR A 231 -0.46 -8.96 27.88
N ASP A 232 -1.65 -8.49 28.23
CA ASP A 232 -2.81 -8.48 27.31
C ASP A 232 -2.51 -7.71 26.02
N ASP A 233 -1.76 -6.60 26.11
CA ASP A 233 -1.35 -5.82 24.94
C ASP A 233 -0.35 -6.59 24.04
N GLU A 234 0.59 -7.35 24.63
CA GLU A 234 1.50 -8.19 23.85
C GLU A 234 0.75 -9.35 23.19
N ILE A 235 -0.12 -10.04 23.93
CA ILE A 235 -0.93 -11.16 23.42
C ILE A 235 -1.86 -10.69 22.30
N TYR A 236 -2.50 -9.52 22.46
CA TYR A 236 -3.30 -8.91 21.41
C TYR A 236 -2.48 -8.73 20.13
N LYS A 237 -1.28 -8.16 20.25
CA LYS A 237 -0.41 -7.90 19.10
C LYS A 237 0.20 -9.17 18.50
N ASP A 238 0.36 -10.24 19.26
CA ASP A 238 0.77 -11.54 18.72
C ASP A 238 -0.26 -12.08 17.72
N GLY A 239 -1.56 -11.82 17.95
CA GLY A 239 -2.61 -12.09 16.97
C GLY A 239 -2.44 -11.30 15.68
N GLN A 240 -2.02 -10.03 15.77
CA GLN A 240 -1.71 -9.21 14.61
C GLN A 240 -0.51 -9.77 13.82
N GLU A 241 0.51 -10.32 14.50
CA GLU A 241 1.65 -10.97 13.83
C GLU A 241 1.25 -12.20 13.05
N PHE A 242 0.35 -13.04 13.60
CA PHE A 242 -0.16 -14.20 12.88
C PHE A 242 -0.76 -13.79 11.53
N TYR A 243 -1.66 -12.81 11.52
CA TYR A 243 -2.28 -12.33 10.28
C TYR A 243 -1.28 -11.61 9.38
N ALA A 244 -0.35 -10.84 9.93
CA ALA A 244 0.69 -10.16 9.17
C ALA A 244 1.61 -11.15 8.43
N CYS A 245 2.04 -12.23 9.09
CA CYS A 245 2.81 -13.32 8.50
C CYS A 245 1.99 -14.06 7.42
N LEU A 246 0.74 -14.38 7.70
CA LEU A 246 -0.15 -15.01 6.72
C LEU A 246 -0.29 -14.15 5.45
N LEU A 247 -0.58 -12.85 5.62
CA LEU A 247 -0.75 -11.93 4.50
C LEU A 247 0.54 -11.76 3.68
N HIS A 248 1.70 -11.78 4.34
CA HIS A 248 3.01 -11.76 3.66
C HIS A 248 3.16 -12.94 2.70
N GLU A 249 2.89 -14.16 3.18
CA GLU A 249 2.96 -15.36 2.35
C GLU A 249 1.87 -15.41 1.28
N MET A 250 0.68 -14.88 1.57
CA MET A 250 -0.36 -14.69 0.57
C MET A 250 0.10 -13.75 -0.54
N VAL A 251 0.79 -12.65 -0.23
CA VAL A 251 1.35 -11.76 -1.26
C VAL A 251 2.38 -12.49 -2.12
N HIS A 252 3.29 -13.29 -1.55
CA HIS A 252 4.20 -14.12 -2.33
C HIS A 252 3.46 -15.08 -3.29
N SER A 253 2.38 -15.71 -2.81
CA SER A 253 1.58 -16.62 -3.63
C SER A 253 0.99 -15.95 -4.87
N THR A 254 0.68 -14.64 -4.81
CA THR A 254 0.18 -13.90 -5.99
C THR A 254 1.21 -13.77 -7.11
N GLY A 255 2.50 -13.98 -6.84
CA GLY A 255 3.59 -13.73 -7.78
C GLY A 255 3.78 -14.79 -8.88
N ILE A 256 3.09 -15.93 -8.83
CA ILE A 256 3.25 -16.99 -9.84
C ILE A 256 2.70 -16.62 -11.23
N GLU A 257 3.11 -17.39 -12.23
CA GLU A 257 2.76 -17.19 -13.63
C GLU A 257 1.24 -17.16 -13.88
N SER A 258 0.48 -18.05 -13.25
CA SER A 258 -0.99 -18.12 -13.38
C SER A 258 -1.74 -16.97 -12.69
N ARG A 259 -1.03 -16.10 -11.95
CA ARG A 259 -1.60 -14.97 -11.20
C ARG A 259 -1.01 -13.65 -11.71
N LEU A 260 -0.14 -12.99 -10.95
CA LEU A 260 0.44 -11.68 -11.33
C LEU A 260 1.74 -11.79 -12.11
N ASN A 261 2.31 -12.99 -12.24
CA ASN A 261 3.51 -13.28 -13.03
C ASN A 261 4.64 -12.26 -12.79
N ARG A 262 4.95 -12.01 -11.50
CA ARG A 262 6.02 -11.09 -11.13
C ARG A 262 7.38 -11.74 -11.42
N GLN A 263 8.34 -10.92 -11.85
CA GLN A 263 9.70 -11.41 -12.08
C GLN A 263 10.31 -11.85 -10.75
N ARG A 264 10.85 -13.08 -10.71
CA ARG A 264 11.48 -13.65 -9.51
C ARG A 264 13.00 -13.68 -9.68
N GLY A 265 13.71 -13.28 -8.62
CA GLY A 265 15.14 -13.51 -8.50
C GLY A 265 15.45 -15.01 -8.37
N LYS A 266 16.65 -15.43 -8.74
CA LYS A 266 17.03 -16.86 -8.67
C LYS A 266 17.61 -17.26 -7.31
N ARG A 267 18.05 -16.30 -6.48
CA ARG A 267 18.75 -16.53 -5.20
C ARG A 267 18.48 -15.42 -4.19
N PHE A 268 18.58 -15.75 -2.90
CA PHE A 268 18.61 -14.79 -1.80
C PHE A 268 19.71 -13.73 -2.02
N GLY A 269 19.39 -12.45 -1.82
CA GLY A 269 20.30 -11.32 -2.06
C GLY A 269 20.35 -10.80 -3.51
N ASP A 270 19.63 -11.41 -4.45
CA ASP A 270 19.43 -10.86 -5.79
C ASP A 270 18.48 -9.65 -5.74
N LYS A 271 18.68 -8.63 -6.60
CA LYS A 271 17.84 -7.43 -6.67
C LYS A 271 16.36 -7.77 -6.85
N LEU A 272 16.06 -8.76 -7.68
CA LEU A 272 14.70 -9.23 -7.92
C LEU A 272 14.12 -10.01 -6.74
N TYR A 273 14.96 -10.64 -5.92
CA TYR A 273 14.52 -11.30 -4.69
C TYR A 273 14.21 -10.25 -3.62
N ALA A 274 15.11 -9.28 -3.41
CA ALA A 274 14.89 -8.16 -2.50
C ALA A 274 13.62 -7.36 -2.88
N LYS A 275 13.36 -7.20 -4.18
CA LYS A 275 12.09 -6.66 -4.68
C LYS A 275 10.89 -7.40 -4.12
N GLU A 276 10.86 -8.71 -4.32
CA GLU A 276 9.71 -9.54 -4.04
C GLU A 276 9.40 -9.57 -2.54
N GLU A 277 10.43 -9.61 -1.69
CA GLU A 277 10.26 -9.47 -0.24
C GLU A 277 9.69 -8.10 0.15
N LEU A 278 10.17 -7.02 -0.48
CA LEU A 278 9.59 -5.68 -0.24
C LEU A 278 8.14 -5.57 -0.73
N VAL A 279 7.79 -6.23 -1.84
CA VAL A 279 6.39 -6.33 -2.30
C VAL A 279 5.54 -7.07 -1.28
N ALA A 280 6.02 -8.18 -0.72
CA ALA A 280 5.32 -8.96 0.30
C ALA A 280 5.14 -8.17 1.59
N GLU A 281 6.18 -7.49 2.05
CA GLU A 281 6.15 -6.64 3.23
C GLU A 281 5.15 -5.49 3.11
N LEU A 282 5.28 -4.67 2.06
CA LEU A 282 4.41 -3.51 1.86
C LEU A 282 2.99 -3.92 1.48
N GLY A 283 2.83 -5.06 0.79
CA GLY A 283 1.53 -5.64 0.48
C GLY A 283 0.79 -6.08 1.74
N ALA A 284 1.45 -6.84 2.62
CA ALA A 284 0.86 -7.26 3.88
C ALA A 284 0.52 -6.06 4.78
N ALA A 285 1.39 -5.05 4.88
CA ALA A 285 1.12 -3.83 5.61
C ALA A 285 -0.09 -3.06 5.07
N ARG A 286 -0.22 -2.98 3.74
CA ARG A 286 -1.36 -2.35 3.10
C ARG A 286 -2.66 -3.10 3.36
N ILE A 287 -2.67 -4.43 3.22
CA ILE A 287 -3.86 -5.25 3.44
C ILE A 287 -4.28 -5.17 4.91
N GLY A 288 -3.33 -5.30 5.84
CA GLY A 288 -3.58 -5.17 7.26
C GLY A 288 -4.28 -3.85 7.59
N GLN A 289 -3.79 -2.74 7.05
CA GLN A 289 -4.41 -1.43 7.30
C GLN A 289 -5.83 -1.33 6.74
N ALA A 290 -6.06 -1.88 5.54
CA ALA A 290 -7.40 -1.93 4.96
C ALA A 290 -8.36 -2.77 5.80
N LEU A 291 -7.83 -3.74 6.57
CA LEU A 291 -8.57 -4.60 7.50
C LEU A 291 -8.53 -4.10 8.96
N GLY A 292 -7.97 -2.93 9.22
CA GLY A 292 -8.02 -2.26 10.53
C GLY A 292 -6.87 -2.58 11.50
N PHE A 293 -5.77 -3.20 11.06
CA PHE A 293 -4.59 -3.43 11.90
C PHE A 293 -3.27 -3.02 11.21
N ASP A 294 -2.23 -2.78 12.00
CA ASP A 294 -0.92 -2.38 11.47
C ASP A 294 0.04 -3.58 11.51
N LYS A 295 0.81 -3.80 10.43
CA LYS A 295 1.85 -4.81 10.39
C LYS A 295 3.11 -4.26 11.05
N ARG A 296 3.54 -4.87 12.16
CA ARG A 296 4.85 -4.59 12.75
C ARG A 296 5.95 -5.26 11.92
N ILE A 297 7.15 -4.68 11.96
CA ILE A 297 8.34 -5.36 11.45
C ILE A 297 8.96 -6.12 12.62
N LEU A 298 9.25 -7.40 12.41
CA LEU A 298 9.95 -8.25 13.37
C LEU A 298 11.48 -8.00 13.31
N ASP A 299 12.18 -8.22 14.42
CA ASP A 299 13.63 -7.94 14.56
C ASP A 299 14.52 -8.70 13.54
N ASN A 300 14.03 -9.79 12.96
CA ASN A 300 14.72 -10.57 11.93
C ASN A 300 14.79 -9.88 10.55
N ASN A 301 14.07 -8.77 10.34
CA ASN A 301 14.03 -8.07 9.06
C ASN A 301 15.13 -7.01 8.86
N ALA A 302 15.99 -6.77 9.85
CA ALA A 302 17.04 -5.73 9.78
C ALA A 302 18.00 -5.91 8.59
N ALA A 303 18.32 -7.15 8.21
CA ALA A 303 19.18 -7.45 7.06
C ALA A 303 18.51 -7.13 5.71
N TYR A 304 17.19 -7.27 5.62
CA TYR A 304 16.44 -6.93 4.42
C TYR A 304 16.29 -5.42 4.25
N LEU A 305 16.13 -4.68 5.35
CA LEU A 305 16.06 -3.21 5.33
C LEU A 305 17.29 -2.59 4.62
N ASP A 306 18.49 -3.10 4.90
CA ASP A 306 19.71 -2.60 4.26
C ASP A 306 19.73 -2.83 2.75
N CYS A 307 19.28 -4.01 2.31
CA CYS A 307 19.19 -4.33 0.88
C CYS A 307 18.14 -3.46 0.17
N TRP A 308 16.97 -3.25 0.78
CA TRP A 308 15.91 -2.42 0.22
C TRP A 308 16.28 -0.93 0.16
N ILE A 309 16.91 -0.42 1.21
CA ILE A 309 17.44 0.96 1.25
C ILE A 309 18.44 1.14 0.11
N ALA A 310 19.43 0.24 -0.02
CA ALA A 310 20.43 0.33 -1.08
C ALA A 310 19.80 0.28 -2.49
N GLY A 311 18.81 -0.59 -2.70
CA GLY A 311 18.10 -0.70 -3.98
C GLY A 311 17.35 0.59 -4.36
N LEU A 312 16.60 1.17 -3.42
CA LEU A 312 15.85 2.42 -3.65
C LEU A 312 16.77 3.64 -3.79
N GLN A 313 17.93 3.65 -3.12
CA GLN A 313 18.93 4.71 -3.29
C GLN A 313 19.61 4.65 -4.66
N GLN A 314 19.85 3.44 -5.19
CA GLN A 314 20.51 3.27 -6.48
C GLN A 314 19.60 3.64 -7.66
N GLU A 315 18.30 3.32 -7.56
CA GLU A 315 17.33 3.56 -8.64
C GLU A 315 15.99 4.01 -8.06
N PRO A 316 15.80 5.30 -7.72
CA PRO A 316 14.57 5.76 -7.07
C PRO A 316 13.29 5.55 -7.90
N THR A 317 13.40 5.59 -9.23
CA THR A 317 12.28 5.37 -10.16
C THR A 317 11.68 3.98 -10.07
N TYR A 318 12.44 3.01 -9.56
CA TYR A 318 12.00 1.65 -9.24
C TYR A 318 10.78 1.61 -8.31
N VAL A 319 10.63 2.62 -7.44
CA VAL A 319 9.50 2.76 -6.50
C VAL A 319 8.15 2.66 -7.19
N LEU A 320 8.06 3.13 -8.45
CA LEU A 320 6.83 3.08 -9.22
C LEU A 320 6.41 1.64 -9.53
N THR A 321 7.36 0.81 -9.94
CA THR A 321 7.09 -0.61 -10.24
C THR A 321 6.79 -1.38 -8.96
N LEU A 322 7.55 -1.11 -7.89
CA LEU A 322 7.33 -1.67 -6.56
C LEU A 322 5.90 -1.39 -6.07
N LEU A 323 5.49 -0.13 -6.03
CA LEU A 323 4.16 0.25 -5.56
C LEU A 323 3.04 -0.25 -6.48
N SER A 324 3.32 -0.44 -7.77
CA SER A 324 2.35 -1.08 -8.69
C SER A 324 2.16 -2.56 -8.37
N ASP A 325 3.23 -3.28 -8.05
CA ASP A 325 3.18 -4.70 -7.68
C ASP A 325 2.49 -4.89 -6.33
N VAL A 326 2.79 -4.03 -5.33
CA VAL A 326 2.10 -3.97 -4.03
C VAL A 326 0.60 -3.76 -4.20
N GLU A 327 0.19 -2.80 -5.02
CA GLU A 327 -1.23 -2.52 -5.29
C GLU A 327 -1.94 -3.73 -5.88
N LYS A 328 -1.38 -4.32 -6.94
CA LYS A 328 -2.00 -5.46 -7.64
C LYS A 328 -2.16 -6.66 -6.72
N ALA A 329 -1.14 -6.98 -5.93
CA ALA A 329 -1.18 -8.09 -4.98
C ALA A 329 -2.21 -7.84 -3.87
N SER A 330 -2.17 -6.65 -3.27
CA SER A 330 -3.08 -6.28 -2.18
C SER A 330 -4.53 -6.26 -2.64
N LYS A 331 -4.80 -5.71 -3.83
CA LYS A 331 -6.14 -5.71 -4.40
C LYS A 331 -6.68 -7.12 -4.63
N MET A 332 -5.87 -8.01 -5.20
CA MET A 332 -6.28 -9.41 -5.45
C MET A 332 -6.66 -10.14 -4.16
N ILE A 333 -5.95 -9.87 -3.07
CA ILE A 333 -6.24 -10.46 -1.76
C ILE A 333 -7.48 -9.83 -1.12
N LEU A 334 -7.57 -8.49 -1.11
CA LEU A 334 -8.72 -7.77 -0.54
C LEU A 334 -10.05 -8.11 -1.25
N GLU A 335 -10.04 -8.33 -2.57
CA GLU A 335 -11.21 -8.79 -3.33
C GLU A 335 -11.69 -10.21 -2.96
N LYS A 336 -10.89 -10.97 -2.18
CA LYS A 336 -11.24 -12.32 -1.70
C LYS A 336 -11.55 -12.37 -0.21
N ILE A 337 -11.06 -11.40 0.56
CA ILE A 337 -11.33 -11.26 1.99
C ILE A 337 -12.67 -10.52 2.23
N ALA A 338 -13.00 -9.56 1.36
CA ALA A 338 -14.30 -8.87 1.35
C ALA A 338 -15.39 -9.74 0.72
#